data_AF-A0A925P144-F1
#
_entry.id   AF-A0A925P144-F1
#
_cell.length_a   1.000
_cell.length_b   1.000
_cell.length_c   1.000
_cell.angle_alpha   90.00
_cell.angle_beta   90.00
_cell.angle_gamma   90.00
#
_symmetry.space_group_name_H-M   'P 1'
#
loop_
_entity.id
_entity.type
_entity.pdbx_description
1 polymer ?
#
loop_
_entity_poly.entity_id
_entity_poly.type
_entity_poly.pdbx_seq_one_letter_code
_entity_poly.pdbx_strand_id
1 'polypeptide(L)'
;VLGAARAGALLAVVGRHAKAIHLARPQQARASSFEELEALVPAEYFAGGGTLARGEVQTLFPSAGVCAVGAADDVIVVTGSIYLLGEVLARLEPERGAGEQRLQDF
;
A
#
# COMPACT_ATOMS: atom_id res chain seq x y z
N VAL A 1 -5.86 10.37 -7.35
CA VAL A 1 -5.56 9.04 -7.94
C VAL A 1 -4.26 9.11 -8.72
N LEU A 2 -3.31 8.22 -8.44
CA LEU A 2 -2.23 7.96 -9.39
C LEU A 2 -2.87 7.22 -10.57
N GLY A 3 -3.10 7.91 -11.70
CA GLY A 3 -3.61 7.22 -12.89
C GLY A 3 -2.69 6.05 -13.27
N ALA A 4 -3.22 5.06 -13.99
CA ALA A 4 -2.56 3.78 -14.28
C ALA A 4 -1.08 3.92 -14.69
N ALA A 5 -0.74 4.89 -15.55
CA ALA A 5 0.64 5.16 -15.96
C ALA A 5 1.60 5.46 -14.78
N ARG A 6 1.15 6.27 -13.80
CA ARG A 6 1.97 6.58 -12.62
C ARG A 6 2.04 5.41 -11.64
N ALA A 7 0.96 4.65 -11.51
CA ALA A 7 0.94 3.45 -10.69
C ALA A 7 1.92 2.39 -11.23
N GLY A 8 1.94 2.16 -12.55
CA GLY A 8 2.92 1.26 -13.18
C GLY A 8 4.36 1.72 -12.99
N ALA A 9 4.65 3.01 -13.17
CA ALA A 9 5.99 3.56 -12.93
C ALA A 9 6.44 3.36 -11.47
N LEU A 10 5.53 3.57 -10.51
CA LEU A 10 5.80 3.32 -9.10
C LEU A 10 6.06 1.83 -8.83
N LEU A 11 5.19 0.93 -9.32
CA LEU A 11 5.34 -0.53 -9.13
C LEU A 11 6.65 -1.04 -9.75
N ALA A 12 7.10 -0.48 -10.87
CA ALA A 12 8.38 -0.83 -11.49
C ALA A 12 9.60 -0.39 -10.65
N VAL A 13 9.49 0.70 -9.89
CA VAL A 13 10.54 1.10 -8.93
C VAL A 13 10.47 0.20 -7.70
N VAL A 14 9.29 0.04 -7.10
CA VAL A 14 9.09 -0.78 -5.90
C VAL A 14 9.55 -2.22 -6.13
N GLY A 15 9.18 -2.84 -7.25
CA GLY A 15 9.55 -4.21 -7.57
C GLY A 15 11.05 -4.47 -7.72
N ARG A 16 11.88 -3.44 -7.91
CA ARG A 16 13.35 -3.59 -7.91
C ARG A 16 13.95 -3.73 -6.52
N HIS A 17 13.21 -3.35 -5.48
CA HIS A 17 13.70 -3.28 -4.11
C HIS A 17 12.90 -4.15 -3.14
N ALA A 18 11.63 -4.39 -3.44
CA ALA A 18 10.73 -5.15 -2.59
C ALA A 18 10.89 -6.66 -2.81
N LYS A 19 11.04 -7.43 -1.74
CA LYS A 19 10.90 -8.89 -1.78
C LYS A 19 9.43 -9.35 -1.88
N ALA A 20 8.53 -8.53 -1.37
CA ALA A 20 7.09 -8.77 -1.35
C ALA A 20 6.35 -7.44 -1.52
N ILE A 21 5.25 -7.46 -2.28
CA ILE A 21 4.35 -6.32 -2.45
C ILE A 21 2.98 -6.72 -1.92
N HIS A 22 2.47 -5.93 -0.98
CA HIS A 22 1.09 -6.02 -0.50
C HIS A 22 0.29 -4.89 -1.12
N LEU A 23 -0.62 -5.22 -2.04
CA LEU A 23 -1.56 -4.27 -2.59
C LEU A 23 -2.65 -4.01 -1.56
N ALA A 24 -2.85 -2.75 -1.20
CA ALA A 24 -3.89 -2.33 -0.26
C ALA A 24 -4.77 -1.25 -0.91
N ARG A 25 -6.08 -1.40 -0.77
CA ARG A 25 -7.03 -0.40 -1.26
C ARG A 25 -7.46 0.51 -0.10
N PRO A 26 -7.16 1.83 -0.15
CA PRO A 26 -7.73 2.76 0.82
C PRO A 26 -9.25 2.86 0.64
N GLN A 27 -9.95 3.30 1.68
CA GLN A 27 -11.39 3.53 1.65
C GLN A 27 -11.73 4.83 0.90
N GLN A 28 -11.43 4.83 -0.41
CA GLN A 28 -11.59 5.96 -1.31
C GLN A 28 -12.25 5.51 -2.62
N ALA A 29 -13.31 6.24 -3.03
CA ALA A 29 -14.14 5.85 -4.18
C ALA A 29 -13.35 5.76 -5.51
N ARG A 30 -12.27 6.54 -5.63
CA ARG A 30 -11.44 6.60 -6.82
C ARG A 30 -10.17 5.74 -6.73
N ALA A 31 -10.05 4.88 -5.71
CA ALA A 31 -8.91 3.99 -5.58
C ALA A 31 -8.88 2.97 -6.72
N SER A 32 -7.68 2.65 -7.23
CA SER A 32 -7.51 1.57 -8.20
C SER A 32 -7.98 0.23 -7.62
N SER A 33 -8.55 -0.60 -8.47
CA SER A 33 -8.85 -1.99 -8.16
C SER A 33 -7.57 -2.81 -8.00
N PHE A 34 -7.68 -3.97 -7.36
CA PHE A 34 -6.55 -4.89 -7.26
C PHE A 34 -6.15 -5.41 -8.65
N GLU A 35 -7.13 -5.73 -9.48
CA GLU A 35 -6.94 -6.25 -10.83
C GLU A 35 -6.16 -5.25 -11.70
N GLU A 36 -6.49 -3.96 -11.62
CA GLU A 36 -5.76 -2.90 -12.31
C GLU A 36 -4.31 -2.78 -11.82
N LEU A 37 -4.07 -2.86 -10.52
CA LEU A 37 -2.72 -2.76 -9.95
C LEU A 37 -1.88 -4.00 -10.26
N GLU A 38 -2.46 -5.19 -10.18
CA GLU A 38 -1.81 -6.47 -10.50
C GLU A 38 -1.36 -6.50 -11.96
N ALA A 39 -2.20 -6.02 -12.88
CA ALA A 39 -1.87 -5.93 -14.30
C ALA A 39 -0.71 -4.96 -14.61
N LEU A 40 -0.36 -4.07 -13.67
CA LEU A 40 0.72 -3.11 -13.79
C LEU A 40 2.04 -3.58 -13.14
N VAL A 41 2.03 -4.72 -12.43
CA VAL A 41 3.26 -5.28 -11.84
C VAL A 41 4.13 -5.87 -12.96
N PRO A 42 5.41 -5.45 -13.11
CA PRO A 42 6.27 -5.95 -14.18
C PRO A 42 6.53 -7.45 -14.06
N ALA A 43 6.60 -8.16 -15.18
CA ALA A 43 6.87 -9.60 -15.20
C ALA A 43 8.24 -9.94 -14.56
N GLU A 44 9.21 -9.03 -14.67
CA GLU A 44 10.56 -9.16 -14.11
C GLU A 44 10.53 -9.26 -12.58
N TYR A 45 9.54 -8.65 -11.92
CA TYR A 45 9.34 -8.77 -10.47
C TYR A 45 9.11 -10.23 -10.06
N PHE A 46 8.19 -10.91 -10.76
CA PHE A 46 7.88 -12.31 -10.50
C PHE A 46 9.02 -13.23 -10.93
N ALA A 47 9.66 -12.94 -12.06
CA ALA A 47 10.85 -13.69 -12.50
C ALA A 47 12.01 -13.62 -11.49
N GLY A 48 12.12 -12.50 -10.76
CA GLY A 48 13.04 -12.32 -9.65
C GLY A 48 12.63 -12.97 -8.33
N GLY A 49 11.52 -13.70 -8.28
CA GLY A 49 11.00 -14.37 -7.08
C GLY A 49 10.14 -13.49 -6.17
N GLY A 50 9.74 -12.30 -6.63
CA GLY A 50 8.88 -11.39 -5.89
C GLY A 50 7.47 -11.97 -5.69
N THR A 51 6.92 -11.79 -4.49
CA THR A 51 5.55 -12.24 -4.16
C THR A 51 4.56 -11.08 -4.14
N LEU A 52 3.33 -11.30 -4.61
CA LEU A 52 2.26 -10.31 -4.60
C LEU A 52 1.09 -10.82 -3.78
N ALA A 53 0.56 -9.98 -2.89
CA ALA A 53 -0.61 -10.30 -2.09
C ALA A 53 -1.59 -9.12 -2.04
N ARG A 54 -2.89 -9.43 -1.97
CA ARG A 54 -3.93 -8.44 -1.65
C ARG A 54 -4.06 -8.33 -0.12
N GLY A 55 -4.29 -7.13 0.38
CA GLY A 55 -4.47 -6.87 1.80
C GLY A 55 -5.45 -5.74 2.06
N GLU A 56 -6.03 -5.75 3.25
CA GLU A 56 -6.83 -4.65 3.77
C GLU A 56 -6.02 -3.92 4.83
N VAL A 57 -6.17 -2.61 4.94
CA VAL A 57 -5.40 -1.82 5.93
C VAL A 57 -5.60 -2.37 7.35
N GLN A 58 -6.83 -2.79 7.68
CA GLN A 58 -7.18 -3.38 8.96
C GLN A 58 -6.54 -4.74 9.24
N THR A 59 -6.21 -5.53 8.20
CA THR A 59 -5.55 -6.83 8.38
C THR A 59 -4.03 -6.68 8.38
N LEU A 60 -3.49 -5.72 7.61
CA LEU A 60 -2.06 -5.40 7.57
C LEU A 60 -1.57 -4.68 8.83
N PHE A 61 -2.43 -3.85 9.42
CA PHE A 61 -2.13 -3.06 10.63
C PHE A 61 -3.24 -3.27 11.67
N PRO A 62 -3.29 -4.45 12.33
CA PRO A 62 -4.45 -4.85 13.13
C PRO A 62 -4.66 -4.00 14.39
N SER A 63 -3.58 -3.49 15.00
CA SER A 63 -3.63 -2.65 16.21
C SER A 63 -2.50 -1.64 16.25
N ALA A 64 -2.57 -0.69 17.18
CA ALA A 64 -1.55 0.35 17.37
C ALA A 64 -0.14 -0.26 17.52
N GLY A 65 0.82 0.30 16.80
CA GLY A 65 2.21 -0.20 16.75
C GLY A 65 2.41 -1.59 16.15
N VAL A 66 1.38 -2.23 15.58
CA VAL A 66 1.48 -3.60 15.03
C VAL A 66 1.37 -3.61 13.51
N CYS A 67 2.34 -4.25 12.86
CA CYS A 67 2.32 -4.61 11.45
C CYS A 67 2.29 -6.15 11.33
N ALA A 68 1.34 -6.69 10.58
CA ALA A 68 1.14 -8.13 10.43
C ALA A 68 1.91 -8.74 9.25
N VAL A 69 2.72 -7.93 8.55
CA VAL A 69 3.51 -8.36 7.39
C VAL A 69 4.99 -8.10 7.61
N GLY A 70 5.82 -8.93 6.98
CA GLY A 70 7.27 -8.94 7.20
C GLY A 70 7.69 -9.61 8.50
N ALA A 71 9.00 -9.68 8.68
CA ALA A 71 9.68 -10.10 9.90
C ALA A 71 10.16 -8.87 10.69
N ALA A 72 10.61 -9.07 11.93
CA ALA A 72 11.04 -7.98 12.83
C ALA A 72 12.15 -7.08 12.25
N ASP A 73 13.02 -7.64 11.40
CA ASP A 73 14.14 -6.93 10.78
C ASP A 73 13.82 -6.39 9.38
N ASP A 74 12.59 -6.58 8.89
CA ASP A 74 12.18 -6.09 7.59
C ASP A 74 11.82 -4.61 7.63
N VAL A 75 12.12 -3.91 6.53
CA VAL A 75 11.64 -2.55 6.30
C VAL A 75 10.31 -2.60 5.58
N ILE A 76 9.26 -2.06 6.21
CA ILE A 76 7.94 -1.93 5.61
C ILE A 76 7.77 -0.51 5.06
N VAL A 77 7.51 -0.40 3.76
CA VAL A 77 7.24 0.87 3.09
C VAL A 77 5.77 0.91 2.65
N VAL A 78 5.03 1.88 3.16
CA VAL A 78 3.67 2.20 2.69
C VAL A 78 3.77 3.36 1.71
N THR A 79 3.19 3.20 0.51
CA THR A 79 3.29 4.22 -0.54
C THR A 79 2.12 4.13 -1.53
N GLY A 80 2.08 5.04 -2.50
CA GLY A 80 1.12 5.01 -3.59
C GLY A 80 -0.22 5.69 -3.31
N SER A 81 -0.46 6.21 -2.10
CA SER A 81 -1.62 7.08 -1.84
C SER A 81 -1.47 7.81 -0.51
N ILE A 82 -1.69 9.12 -0.51
CA ILE A 82 -1.78 9.91 0.73
C ILE A 82 -2.96 9.48 1.60
N TYR A 83 -4.06 9.01 0.98
CA TYR A 83 -5.21 8.50 1.71
C TYR A 83 -4.84 7.20 2.42
N LEU A 84 -4.13 6.29 1.73
CA LEU A 84 -3.63 5.05 2.34
C LEU A 84 -2.69 5.34 3.51
N LEU A 85 -1.76 6.28 3.33
CA LEU A 85 -0.86 6.72 4.40
C LEU A 85 -1.63 7.23 5.61
N GLY A 86 -2.67 8.04 5.39
CA GLY A 86 -3.54 8.52 6.46
C GLY A 86 -4.26 7.41 7.23
N GLU A 87 -4.79 6.38 6.53
CA GLU A 87 -5.45 5.24 7.20
C GLU A 87 -4.46 4.43 8.02
N VAL A 88 -3.28 4.16 7.46
CA VAL A 88 -2.25 3.40 8.16
C VAL A 88 -1.76 4.15 9.40
N LEU A 89 -1.48 5.45 9.28
CA LEU A 89 -1.06 6.28 10.41
C LEU A 89 -2.13 6.33 11.51
N ALA A 90 -3.41 6.50 11.14
CA ALA A 90 -4.49 6.50 12.11
C ALA A 90 -4.65 5.15 12.84
N ARG A 91 -4.24 4.03 12.21
CA ARG A 91 -4.22 2.72 12.87
C ARG A 91 -2.98 2.49 13.73
N LEU A 92 -1.82 2.97 13.29
CA LEU A 92 -0.56 2.81 14.01
C LEU A 92 -0.46 3.72 15.24
N GLU A 93 -0.98 4.95 15.12
CA GLU A 93 -0.83 6.06 16.08
C GLU A 93 -2.21 6.70 16.37
N PRO A 94 -3.18 5.96 16.93
CA PRO A 94 -4.55 6.44 17.12
C PRO A 94 -4.65 7.67 18.05
N GLU A 95 -3.67 7.89 18.92
CA GLU A 95 -3.57 9.05 19.81
C GLU A 95 -3.35 10.38 19.08
N ARG A 96 -2.93 10.36 17.81
CA ARG A 96 -2.72 11.56 16.98
C ARG A 96 -4.01 12.07 16.33
N GLY A 97 -5.14 11.43 16.61
CA GLY A 97 -6.46 11.81 16.13
C GLY A 97 -6.96 10.94 14.99
N ALA A 98 -8.24 11.13 14.64
CA ALA A 98 -8.86 10.39 13.55
C ALA A 98 -8.28 10.79 12.18
N GLY A 99 -8.39 9.88 11.20
CA GLY A 99 -7.94 10.15 9.83
C GLY A 99 -8.79 11.24 9.16
N GLU A 100 -8.18 12.40 8.89
CA GLU A 100 -8.83 13.54 8.22
C GLU A 100 -8.78 13.45 6.68
N GLN A 101 -8.99 12.26 6.15
CA GLN A 101 -8.85 11.96 4.72
C GLN A 101 -9.71 12.84 3.81
N ARG A 102 -10.87 13.30 4.31
CA ARG A 102 -11.81 14.18 3.60
C ARG A 102 -11.24 15.57 3.30
N LEU A 103 -10.24 16.02 4.06
CA LEU A 103 -9.56 17.31 3.83
C LEU A 103 -8.66 17.29 2.59
N GLN A 104 -8.54 16.18 1.88
CA GLN A 104 -7.68 16.05 0.70
C GLN A 104 -8.47 16.07 -0.61
N ASP A 105 -9.79 16.24 -0.56
CA ASP A 105 -10.69 16.20 -1.72
C ASP A 105 -10.97 17.58 -2.37
N PHE A 106 -10.15 18.59 -2.06
CA PHE A 106 -10.25 19.94 -2.64
C PHE A 106 -9.85 20.01 -4.13
#